data_AF-A0A1H2X3B9-F1
#
_entry.id   AF-A0A1H2X3B9-F1
#
_cell.length_a   1.000
_cell.length_b   1.000
_cell.length_c   1.000
_cell.angle_alpha   90.00
_cell.angle_beta   90.00
_cell.angle_gamma   90.00
#
_symmetry.space_group_name_H-M   'P 1'
#
loop_
_entity.id
_entity.type
_entity.pdbx_description
1 polymer ?
#
loop_
_entity_poly.entity_id
_entity_poly.type
_entity_poly.pdbx_seq_one_letter_code
_entity_poly.pdbx_strand_id
1 'polypeptide(L)'
;MALLRFHPTYTLYGDMSDQVMTILRDFRPHVEGYSIDEYFLGLHGLANFWPIPMGIGHKICHRIRQWTSLPVCVGFGATKTLAKLANHIAKKQPTFNGVCGFSTMPHEQFEAWLSNIEVGEVWGIGRQLSQHLNATGITTVKALCDTQPFWLRAGFGVVMGRLGDELRGVSCLALEEISAPKEQIISSRSFDNLFITCLSSANPLLVI
;
A
#
# COMPACT_ATOMS: atom_id res chain seq x y z
N MET A 1 19.71 2.42 -26.69
CA MET A 1 18.64 1.68 -25.99
C MET A 1 17.32 2.38 -26.33
N ALA A 2 16.41 1.72 -27.06
CA ALA A 2 15.13 2.33 -27.45
C ALA A 2 14.10 2.15 -26.34
N LEU A 3 13.36 3.20 -26.00
CA LEU A 3 12.22 3.13 -25.07
C LEU A 3 10.98 2.67 -25.84
N LEU A 4 10.36 1.56 -25.39
CA LEU A 4 9.07 1.11 -25.89
C LEU A 4 7.95 1.81 -25.10
N ARG A 5 6.95 2.34 -25.81
CA ARG A 5 5.75 2.94 -25.22
C ARG A 5 4.53 2.10 -25.53
N PHE A 6 3.72 1.82 -24.51
CA PHE A 6 2.46 1.11 -24.63
C PHE A 6 1.31 2.01 -24.19
N HIS A 7 0.15 1.86 -24.82
CA HIS A 7 -1.08 2.54 -24.39
C HIS A 7 -1.74 1.72 -23.27
N PRO A 8 -2.23 2.38 -22.20
CA PRO A 8 -2.89 1.67 -21.11
C PRO A 8 -4.22 1.06 -21.58
N THR A 9 -4.46 -0.20 -21.24
CA THR A 9 -5.75 -0.87 -21.47
C THR A 9 -6.44 -1.06 -20.13
N TYR A 10 -7.22 -0.06 -19.70
CA TYR A 10 -7.83 -0.03 -18.37
C TYR A 10 -8.80 -1.20 -18.10
N THR A 11 -9.52 -1.66 -19.12
CA THR A 11 -10.41 -2.83 -19.01
C THR A 11 -9.62 -4.09 -18.65
N LEU A 12 -8.52 -4.36 -19.36
CA LEU A 12 -7.64 -5.49 -19.08
C LEU A 12 -7.09 -5.43 -17.64
N TYR A 13 -6.63 -4.27 -17.18
CA TYR A 13 -6.15 -4.13 -15.80
C TYR A 13 -7.26 -4.38 -14.77
N GLY A 14 -8.48 -3.93 -15.06
CA GLY A 14 -9.67 -4.22 -14.24
C GLY A 14 -9.98 -5.72 -14.18
N ASP A 15 -10.01 -6.40 -15.33
CA ASP A 15 -10.28 -7.84 -15.40
C ASP A 15 -9.22 -8.64 -14.62
N MET A 16 -7.94 -8.25 -14.74
CA MET A 16 -6.84 -8.89 -14.00
C MET A 16 -6.95 -8.65 -12.49
N SER A 17 -7.32 -7.43 -12.09
CA SER A 17 -7.60 -7.05 -10.69
C SER A 17 -8.72 -7.93 -10.11
N ASP A 18 -9.83 -8.07 -10.84
CA ASP A 18 -10.98 -8.87 -10.41
C ASP A 18 -10.63 -10.36 -10.29
N GLN A 19 -9.78 -10.89 -11.18
CA GLN A 19 -9.26 -12.25 -11.06
C GLN A 19 -8.41 -12.44 -9.80
N VAL A 20 -7.50 -11.50 -9.50
CA VAL A 20 -6.69 -11.55 -8.28
C VAL A 20 -7.57 -11.47 -7.04
N MET A 21 -8.54 -10.55 -6.99
CA MET A 21 -9.52 -10.43 -5.91
C MET A 21 -10.28 -11.75 -5.71
N THR A 22 -10.72 -12.40 -6.80
CA THR A 22 -11.42 -13.69 -6.74
C THR A 22 -10.55 -14.79 -6.13
N ILE A 23 -9.27 -14.88 -6.54
CA ILE A 23 -8.31 -15.83 -5.96
C ILE A 23 -8.11 -15.57 -4.47
N LEU A 24 -7.98 -14.30 -4.06
CA LEU A 24 -7.80 -13.93 -2.67
C LEU A 24 -9.02 -14.31 -1.80
N ARG A 25 -10.23 -14.23 -2.36
CA ARG A 25 -11.48 -14.62 -1.69
C ARG A 25 -11.55 -16.11 -1.34
N ASP A 26 -10.83 -16.97 -2.06
CA ASP A 26 -10.70 -18.39 -1.71
C ASP A 26 -9.92 -18.60 -0.39
N PHE A 27 -9.01 -17.69 -0.05
CA PHE A 27 -8.24 -17.74 1.19
C PHE A 27 -8.96 -17.06 2.35
N ARG A 28 -9.63 -15.93 2.07
CA ARG A 28 -10.48 -15.22 3.03
C ARG A 28 -11.64 -14.54 2.32
N PRO A 29 -12.90 -14.77 2.74
CA PRO A 29 -14.05 -14.12 2.12
C PRO A 29 -13.97 -12.59 2.14
N HIS A 30 -13.44 -12.03 3.22
CA HIS A 30 -13.30 -10.59 3.41
C HIS A 30 -11.90 -10.14 2.98
N VAL A 31 -11.86 -9.47 1.83
CA VAL A 31 -10.66 -8.86 1.23
C VAL A 31 -11.00 -7.40 0.94
N GLU A 32 -10.20 -6.49 1.47
CA GLU A 32 -10.31 -5.05 1.20
C GLU A 32 -9.46 -4.72 -0.03
N GLY A 33 -10.07 -4.14 -1.06
CA GLY A 33 -9.33 -3.58 -2.21
C GLY A 33 -8.90 -2.15 -1.91
N TYR A 34 -7.60 -1.89 -1.88
CA TYR A 34 -7.03 -0.54 -1.64
C TYR A 34 -6.74 0.20 -2.96
N SER A 35 -6.19 -0.53 -3.93
CA SER A 35 -5.99 -0.07 -5.32
C SER A 35 -6.29 -1.24 -6.28
N ILE A 36 -6.08 -1.02 -7.59
CA ILE A 36 -6.26 -2.07 -8.61
C ILE A 36 -5.34 -3.29 -8.40
N ASP A 37 -4.21 -3.10 -7.73
CA ASP A 37 -3.15 -4.09 -7.56
C ASP A 37 -2.78 -4.32 -6.08
N GLU A 38 -3.48 -3.68 -5.13
CA GLU A 38 -3.21 -3.79 -3.70
C GLU A 38 -4.46 -4.15 -2.89
N TYR A 39 -4.31 -5.16 -2.04
CA TYR A 39 -5.38 -5.74 -1.26
C TYR A 39 -4.92 -5.97 0.18
N PHE A 40 -5.81 -5.77 1.16
CA PHE A 40 -5.59 -6.12 2.55
C PHE A 40 -6.46 -7.30 2.97
N LEU A 41 -5.86 -8.23 3.70
CA LEU A 41 -6.51 -9.45 4.18
C LEU A 41 -6.34 -9.57 5.69
N GLY A 42 -7.44 -9.69 6.41
CA GLY A 42 -7.44 -9.99 7.85
C GLY A 42 -7.17 -11.46 8.14
N LEU A 43 -6.16 -11.75 8.95
CA LEU A 43 -5.78 -13.13 9.32
C LEU A 43 -6.28 -13.54 10.71
N HIS A 44 -7.02 -12.68 11.41
CA HIS A 44 -7.60 -13.00 12.70
C HIS A 44 -8.45 -14.27 12.59
N GLY A 45 -8.30 -15.20 13.55
CA GLY A 45 -9.03 -16.47 13.55
C GLY A 45 -8.54 -17.53 12.56
N LEU A 46 -7.42 -17.31 11.85
CA LEU A 46 -6.81 -18.31 10.96
C LEU A 46 -5.70 -19.14 11.61
N ALA A 47 -5.29 -18.82 12.85
CA ALA A 47 -4.13 -19.46 13.48
C ALA A 47 -4.20 -21.00 13.48
N ASN A 48 -5.39 -21.56 13.66
CA ASN A 48 -5.62 -23.01 13.66
C ASN A 48 -5.48 -23.66 12.27
N PHE A 49 -5.73 -22.90 11.20
CA PHE A 49 -5.62 -23.37 9.82
C PHE A 49 -4.23 -23.11 9.23
N TRP A 50 -3.55 -22.06 9.73
CA TRP A 50 -2.28 -21.57 9.23
C TRP A 50 -1.35 -21.23 10.40
N PRO A 51 -0.74 -22.25 11.04
CA PRO A 51 0.15 -22.05 12.18
C PRO A 51 1.42 -21.26 11.82
N ILE A 52 1.79 -21.24 10.54
CA ILE A 52 2.90 -20.44 10.00
C ILE A 52 2.32 -19.44 8.99
N PRO A 53 2.15 -18.15 9.36
CA PRO A 53 1.60 -17.13 8.46
C PRO A 53 2.35 -17.01 7.12
N MET A 54 3.66 -17.26 7.11
CA MET A 54 4.45 -17.19 5.87
C MET A 54 4.03 -18.25 4.84
N GLY A 55 3.53 -19.41 5.28
CA GLY A 55 3.08 -20.48 4.39
C GLY A 55 1.86 -20.09 3.55
N ILE A 56 0.91 -19.35 4.11
CA ILE A 56 -0.25 -18.85 3.35
C ILE A 56 0.20 -17.78 2.34
N GLY A 57 1.15 -16.92 2.70
CA GLY A 57 1.71 -15.91 1.79
C GLY A 57 2.32 -16.53 0.53
N HIS A 58 3.16 -17.56 0.69
CA HIS A 58 3.74 -18.25 -0.47
C HIS A 58 2.68 -18.97 -1.31
N LYS A 59 1.65 -19.55 -0.68
CA LYS A 59 0.52 -20.16 -1.41
C LYS A 59 -0.26 -19.13 -2.23
N ILE A 60 -0.50 -17.94 -1.69
CA ILE A 60 -1.13 -16.82 -2.40
C ILE A 60 -0.28 -16.41 -3.60
N CYS A 61 1.02 -16.13 -3.40
CA CYS A 61 1.95 -15.77 -4.47
C CYS A 61 1.98 -16.84 -5.58
N HIS A 62 2.04 -18.11 -5.21
CA HIS A 62 2.06 -19.22 -6.16
C HIS A 62 0.75 -19.33 -6.93
N ARG A 63 -0.41 -19.26 -6.25
CA ARG A 63 -1.73 -19.39 -6.86
C ARG A 63 -2.00 -18.26 -7.85
N ILE A 64 -1.74 -17.01 -7.45
CA ILE A 64 -1.90 -15.85 -8.34
C ILE A 64 -1.00 -16.03 -9.56
N ARG A 65 0.29 -16.33 -9.36
CA ARG A 65 1.22 -16.53 -10.48
C ARG A 65 0.79 -17.66 -11.42
N GLN A 66 0.29 -18.78 -10.90
CA GLN A 66 -0.17 -19.90 -11.72
C GLN A 66 -1.38 -19.54 -12.58
N TRP A 67 -2.32 -18.74 -12.07
CA TRP A 67 -3.61 -18.51 -12.72
C TRP A 67 -3.64 -17.23 -13.56
N THR A 68 -2.87 -16.22 -13.18
CA THR A 68 -2.85 -14.91 -13.88
C THR A 68 -1.51 -14.59 -14.52
N SER A 69 -0.47 -15.38 -14.27
CA SER A 69 0.93 -15.09 -14.64
C SER A 69 1.51 -13.81 -14.01
N LEU A 70 0.79 -13.17 -13.08
CA LEU A 70 1.26 -11.95 -12.43
C LEU A 70 2.19 -12.28 -11.24
N PRO A 71 3.39 -11.71 -11.19
CA PRO A 71 4.22 -11.78 -9.99
C PRO A 71 3.64 -10.86 -8.92
N VAL A 72 3.47 -11.39 -7.71
CA VAL A 72 2.99 -10.63 -6.55
C VAL A 72 3.86 -10.90 -5.34
N CYS A 73 3.88 -9.95 -4.41
CA CYS A 73 4.52 -10.08 -3.11
C CYS A 73 3.49 -9.93 -2.00
N VAL A 74 3.78 -10.51 -0.83
CA VAL A 74 2.93 -10.47 0.36
C VAL A 74 3.73 -9.94 1.55
N GLY A 75 3.16 -8.97 2.25
CA GLY A 75 3.70 -8.42 3.49
C GLY A 75 2.79 -8.72 4.67
N PHE A 76 3.36 -9.19 5.78
CA PHE A 76 2.65 -9.41 7.05
C PHE A 76 3.09 -8.39 8.10
N GLY A 77 2.12 -7.77 8.75
CA GLY A 77 2.33 -6.84 9.85
C GLY A 77 1.11 -6.77 10.77
N ALA A 78 1.32 -6.28 11.99
CA ALA A 78 0.26 -6.10 12.98
C ALA A 78 -0.72 -4.96 12.60
N THR A 79 -0.30 -4.09 11.70
CA THR A 79 -1.03 -2.91 11.23
C THR A 79 -0.94 -2.81 9.71
N LYS A 80 -1.83 -2.03 9.08
CA LYS A 80 -1.80 -1.84 7.61
C LYS A 80 -0.47 -1.24 7.17
N THR A 81 0.04 -0.28 7.94
CA THR A 81 1.32 0.38 7.66
C THR A 81 2.49 -0.62 7.71
N LEU A 82 2.56 -1.45 8.76
CA LEU A 82 3.60 -2.47 8.87
C LEU A 82 3.48 -3.54 7.77
N ALA A 83 2.26 -3.94 7.41
CA ALA A 83 2.04 -4.89 6.32
C ALA A 83 2.51 -4.32 4.96
N LYS A 84 2.23 -3.04 4.68
CA LYS A 84 2.74 -2.38 3.47
C LYS A 84 4.26 -2.24 3.47
N LEU A 85 4.85 -1.87 4.60
CA LEU A 85 6.30 -1.78 4.73
C LEU A 85 6.98 -3.15 4.56
N ALA A 86 6.39 -4.22 5.12
CA ALA A 86 6.88 -5.59 4.89
C ALA A 86 6.78 -5.97 3.40
N ASN A 87 5.67 -5.64 2.73
CA ASN A 87 5.51 -5.91 1.30
C ASN A 87 6.54 -5.14 0.46
N HIS A 88 6.83 -3.89 0.82
CA HIS A 88 7.88 -3.10 0.20
C HIS A 88 9.24 -3.81 0.28
N ILE A 89 9.60 -4.34 1.45
CA ILE A 89 10.83 -5.13 1.63
C ILE A 89 10.78 -6.41 0.79
N ALA A 90 9.68 -7.15 0.80
CA ALA A 90 9.52 -8.38 0.03
C ALA A 90 9.74 -8.17 -1.48
N LYS A 91 9.32 -7.00 -2.01
CA LYS A 91 9.52 -6.61 -3.41
C LYS A 91 10.99 -6.29 -3.73
N LYS A 92 11.69 -5.61 -2.82
CA LYS A 92 13.07 -5.14 -3.04
C LYS A 92 14.15 -6.17 -2.70
N GLN A 93 13.84 -7.15 -1.85
CA GLN A 93 14.82 -8.05 -1.27
C GLN A 93 14.55 -9.50 -1.68
N PRO A 94 15.31 -10.05 -2.67
CA PRO A 94 15.08 -11.39 -3.19
C PRO A 94 15.15 -12.51 -2.14
N THR A 95 15.86 -12.28 -1.04
CA THR A 95 15.99 -13.21 0.09
C THR A 95 14.65 -13.57 0.75
N PHE A 96 13.64 -12.72 0.62
CA PHE A 96 12.28 -12.98 1.13
C PHE A 96 11.42 -13.81 0.19
N ASN A 97 11.89 -14.09 -1.04
CA ASN A 97 11.16 -14.90 -2.02
C ASN A 97 9.69 -14.47 -2.18
N GLY A 98 9.47 -13.15 -2.26
CA GLY A 98 8.16 -12.52 -2.42
C GLY A 98 7.29 -12.45 -1.16
N VAL A 99 7.76 -12.91 0.01
CA VAL A 99 6.97 -12.90 1.24
C VAL A 99 7.79 -12.43 2.44
N CYS A 100 7.37 -11.34 3.09
CA CYS A 100 8.03 -10.79 4.28
C CYS A 100 7.04 -10.63 5.43
N GLY A 101 7.46 -10.97 6.66
CA GLY A 101 6.64 -10.80 7.85
C GLY A 101 7.46 -10.32 9.04
N PHE A 102 7.07 -9.17 9.60
CA PHE A 102 7.78 -8.57 10.73
C PHE A 102 7.51 -9.28 12.06
N SER A 103 6.33 -9.86 12.25
CA SER A 103 5.97 -10.54 13.48
C SER A 103 6.68 -11.89 13.68
N THR A 104 7.24 -12.47 12.61
CA THR A 104 7.91 -13.77 12.65
C THR A 104 9.43 -13.67 12.70
N MET A 105 10.00 -12.46 12.56
CA MET A 105 11.45 -12.26 12.61
C MET A 105 11.92 -11.86 14.02
N PRO A 106 13.19 -12.17 14.37
CA PRO A 106 13.78 -11.68 15.61
C PRO A 106 13.72 -10.14 15.71
N HIS A 107 13.50 -9.62 16.92
CA HIS A 107 13.38 -8.19 17.15
C HIS A 107 14.60 -7.39 16.66
N GLU A 108 15.81 -7.90 16.87
CA GLU A 108 17.04 -7.27 16.38
C GLU A 108 17.07 -7.15 14.85
N GLN A 109 16.60 -8.19 14.14
CA GLN A 109 16.49 -8.15 12.68
C GLN A 109 15.44 -7.13 12.21
N PHE A 110 14.31 -7.05 12.91
CA PHE A 110 13.27 -6.05 12.64
C PHE A 110 13.81 -4.62 12.80
N GLU A 111 14.47 -4.35 13.92
CA GLU A 111 15.13 -3.07 14.23
C GLU A 111 16.18 -2.69 13.19
N ALA A 112 16.98 -3.67 12.75
CA ALA A 112 17.96 -3.48 11.69
C ALA A 112 17.30 -3.10 10.36
N TRP A 113 16.17 -3.69 10.00
CA TRP A 113 15.41 -3.27 8.81
C TRP A 113 14.91 -1.84 8.94
N LEU A 114 14.26 -1.49 10.05
CA LEU A 114 13.74 -0.13 10.24
C LEU A 114 14.84 0.93 10.21
N SER A 115 16.04 0.59 10.69
CA SER A 115 17.19 1.50 10.72
C SER A 115 17.78 1.78 9.33
N ASN A 116 17.59 0.86 8.38
CA ASN A 116 18.17 0.95 7.04
C ASN A 116 17.19 1.45 5.98
N ILE A 117 15.90 1.57 6.32
CA ILE A 117 14.88 2.05 5.39
C ILE A 117 14.68 3.55 5.61
N GLU A 118 14.73 4.30 4.51
CA GLU A 118 14.47 5.74 4.54
C GLU A 118 13.02 6.03 4.94
N VAL A 119 12.81 7.11 5.69
CA VAL A 119 11.48 7.48 6.18
C VAL A 119 10.47 7.69 5.05
N GLY A 120 10.92 8.15 3.88
CA GLY A 120 10.06 8.37 2.70
C GLY A 120 9.46 7.11 2.09
N GLU A 121 9.93 5.93 2.46
CA GLU A 121 9.38 4.65 1.98
C GLU A 121 8.14 4.20 2.77
N VAL A 122 7.82 4.87 3.89
CA VAL A 122 6.62 4.58 4.66
C VAL A 122 5.39 5.07 3.90
N TRP A 123 4.40 4.18 3.75
CA TRP A 123 3.13 4.50 3.15
C TRP A 123 2.46 5.70 3.84
N GLY A 124 2.08 6.72 3.05
CA GLY A 124 1.54 7.99 3.53
C GLY A 124 2.56 9.12 3.64
N ILE A 125 3.86 8.85 3.49
CA ILE A 125 4.92 9.87 3.50
C ILE A 125 5.31 10.26 2.08
N GLY A 126 4.76 11.37 1.61
CA GLY A 126 5.12 11.95 0.30
C GLY A 126 6.45 12.72 0.32
N ARG A 127 6.92 13.10 -0.87
CA ARG A 127 8.21 13.81 -1.06
C ARG A 127 8.38 15.04 -0.16
N GLN A 128 7.37 15.90 -0.04
CA GLN A 128 7.47 17.11 0.78
C GLN A 128 7.56 16.77 2.28
N LEU A 129 6.78 15.79 2.73
CA LEU A 129 6.80 15.35 4.13
C LEU A 129 8.13 14.67 4.49
N SER A 130 8.66 13.84 3.59
CA SER A 130 9.99 13.23 3.71
C SER A 130 11.08 14.30 3.86
N GLN A 131 11.06 15.35 3.03
CA GLN A 131 12.02 16.47 3.16
C GLN A 131 11.91 17.18 4.52
N HIS A 132 10.68 17.41 5.00
CA HIS A 132 10.46 18.03 6.31
C HIS A 132 10.97 17.14 7.46
N LEU A 133 10.65 15.84 7.43
CA LEU A 133 11.12 14.87 8.43
C LEU A 133 12.65 14.80 8.47
N ASN A 134 13.28 14.72 7.29
CA ASN A 134 14.73 14.71 7.18
C ASN A 134 15.37 15.98 7.77
N ALA A 135 14.77 17.14 7.56
CA ALA A 135 15.24 18.41 8.14
C ALA A 135 15.19 18.44 9.68
N THR A 136 14.35 17.59 10.28
CA THR A 136 14.25 17.42 11.75
C THR A 136 15.09 16.27 12.29
N GLY A 137 15.91 15.62 11.44
CA GLY A 137 16.75 14.47 11.83
C GLY A 137 16.04 13.12 11.78
N ILE A 138 14.76 13.07 11.40
CA ILE A 138 13.99 11.84 11.23
C ILE A 138 14.20 11.33 9.81
N THR A 139 15.31 10.60 9.59
CA THR A 139 15.70 10.15 8.24
C THR A 139 15.36 8.69 7.95
N THR A 140 15.14 7.88 8.98
CA THR A 140 14.86 6.44 8.87
C THR A 140 13.49 6.08 9.43
N VAL A 141 12.95 4.93 9.04
CA VAL A 141 11.72 4.40 9.63
C VAL A 141 11.89 4.17 11.14
N LYS A 142 13.08 3.72 11.56
CA LYS A 142 13.45 3.58 12.97
C LYS A 142 13.33 4.90 13.72
N ALA A 143 13.97 5.96 13.21
CA ALA A 143 13.91 7.28 13.84
C ALA A 143 12.47 7.77 13.98
N LEU A 144 11.63 7.50 12.98
CA LEU A 144 10.21 7.83 13.05
C LEU A 144 9.47 7.02 14.13
N CYS A 145 9.73 5.72 14.21
CA CYS A 145 9.15 4.82 15.21
C CYS A 145 9.50 5.25 16.65
N ASP A 146 10.76 5.65 16.86
CA ASP A 146 11.29 6.07 18.16
C ASP A 146 10.83 7.47 18.58
N THR A 147 10.35 8.28 17.62
CA THR A 147 9.84 9.61 17.92
C THR A 147 8.53 9.49 18.67
N GLN A 148 8.42 10.16 19.82
CA GLN A 148 7.20 10.08 20.62
C GLN A 148 5.99 10.62 19.84
N PRO A 149 4.83 9.94 19.91
CA PRO A 149 3.64 10.34 19.14
C PRO A 149 3.19 11.77 19.41
N PHE A 150 3.40 12.30 20.62
CA PHE A 150 3.10 13.70 20.94
C PHE A 150 3.87 14.67 20.02
N TRP A 151 5.17 14.48 19.85
CA TRP A 151 5.99 15.33 18.99
C TRP A 151 5.62 15.20 17.51
N LEU A 152 5.30 13.99 17.05
CA LEU A 152 4.80 13.76 15.69
C LEU A 152 3.48 14.51 15.44
N ARG A 153 2.55 14.48 16.40
CA ARG A 153 1.28 15.20 16.29
C ARG A 153 1.48 16.70 16.31
N ALA A 154 2.35 17.21 17.18
CA ALA A 154 2.62 18.63 17.30
C ALA A 154 3.32 19.19 16.05
N GLY A 155 4.29 18.46 15.49
CA GLY A 155 5.07 18.92 14.33
C GLY A 155 4.40 18.66 12.97
N PHE A 156 3.65 17.56 12.83
CA PHE A 156 3.21 17.05 11.52
C PHE A 156 1.71 16.72 11.47
N GLY A 157 0.98 16.93 12.57
CA GLY A 157 -0.46 16.68 12.66
C GLY A 157 -0.84 15.25 13.05
N VAL A 158 -2.15 15.05 13.23
CA VAL A 158 -2.72 13.83 13.82
C VAL A 158 -2.42 12.58 12.99
N VAL A 159 -2.43 12.70 11.65
CA VAL A 159 -2.16 11.58 10.73
C VAL A 159 -0.75 11.03 10.96
N MET A 160 0.24 11.90 11.12
CA MET A 160 1.62 11.47 11.37
C MET A 160 1.78 10.79 12.73
N GLY A 161 1.07 11.28 13.75
CA GLY A 161 0.99 10.60 15.04
C GLY A 161 0.45 9.18 14.93
N ARG A 162 -0.65 9.00 14.19
CA ARG A 162 -1.25 7.68 13.92
C ARG A 162 -0.33 6.77 13.12
N LEU A 163 0.43 7.32 12.17
CA LEU A 163 1.42 6.57 11.41
C LEU A 163 2.55 6.05 12.30
N GLY A 164 3.04 6.87 13.24
CA GLY A 164 3.99 6.44 14.26
C GLY A 164 3.40 5.37 15.18
N ASP A 165 2.13 5.49 15.58
CA ASP A 165 1.41 4.47 16.35
C ASP A 165 1.31 3.15 15.56
N GLU A 166 0.98 3.20 14.26
CA GLU A 166 0.90 2.04 13.37
C GLU A 166 2.25 1.32 13.22
N LEU A 167 3.35 2.05 13.08
CA LEU A 167 4.71 1.49 13.01
C LEU A 167 5.14 0.82 14.33
N ARG A 168 4.62 1.31 15.46
CA ARG A 168 4.77 0.68 16.79
C ARG A 168 3.80 -0.48 17.03
N GLY A 169 3.05 -0.89 16.02
CA GLY A 169 2.12 -2.02 16.10
C GLY A 169 0.74 -1.66 16.68
N VAL A 170 0.46 -0.39 16.96
CA VAL A 170 -0.84 0.07 17.44
C VAL A 170 -1.71 0.42 16.24
N SER A 171 -2.69 -0.44 15.95
CA SER A 171 -3.56 -0.23 14.79
C SER A 171 -4.44 1.01 14.97
N CYS A 172 -4.34 1.93 14.02
CA CYS A 172 -5.13 3.16 13.90
C CYS A 172 -6.01 3.17 12.63
N LEU A 173 -5.78 2.22 11.72
CA LEU A 173 -6.53 2.07 10.47
C LEU A 173 -7.27 0.73 10.48
N ALA A 174 -8.59 0.79 10.62
CA ALA A 174 -9.43 -0.42 10.60
C ALA A 174 -9.41 -1.08 9.21
N LEU A 175 -9.58 -2.40 9.17
CA LEU A 175 -9.89 -3.11 7.93
C LEU A 175 -11.32 -2.75 7.50
N GLU A 176 -11.46 -2.33 6.24
CA GLU A 176 -12.74 -1.99 5.65
C GLU A 176 -13.30 -3.23 4.95
N GLU A 177 -14.29 -3.86 5.56
CA GLU A 177 -14.92 -5.07 5.00
C GLU A 177 -15.89 -4.76 3.86
N ILE A 178 -16.36 -3.51 3.78
CA ILE A 178 -17.25 -2.99 2.74
C ILE A 178 -16.58 -1.75 2.18
N SER A 179 -16.15 -1.78 0.92
CA SER A 179 -15.68 -0.58 0.24
C SER A 179 -16.83 0.42 0.14
N ALA A 180 -16.64 1.62 0.68
CA ALA A 180 -17.60 2.70 0.52
C ALA A 180 -17.85 2.94 -0.99
N PRO A 181 -19.09 3.26 -1.40
CA PRO A 181 -19.36 3.62 -2.78
C PRO A 181 -18.46 4.77 -3.20
N LYS A 182 -17.92 4.72 -4.43
CA LYS A 182 -17.11 5.81 -4.98
C LYS A 182 -17.94 7.09 -4.95
N GLU A 183 -17.54 8.05 -4.13
CA GLU A 183 -18.26 9.32 -3.97
C GLU A 183 -18.11 10.23 -5.20
N GLN A 184 -17.06 10.00 -5.99
CA GLN A 184 -16.77 10.84 -7.15
C GLN A 184 -16.12 10.05 -8.29
N ILE A 185 -16.51 10.38 -9.53
CA ILE A 185 -15.84 9.96 -10.76
C ILE A 185 -15.45 11.24 -11.50
N ILE A 186 -14.15 11.45 -11.73
CA ILE A 186 -13.61 12.60 -12.46
C ILE A 186 -12.87 12.11 -13.70
N SER A 187 -13.09 12.77 -14.84
CA SER A 187 -12.27 12.60 -16.05
C SER A 187 -11.56 13.91 -16.36
N SER A 188 -10.27 13.99 -16.04
CA SER A 188 -9.40 15.11 -16.43
C SER A 188 -8.53 14.73 -17.63
N ARG A 189 -8.39 15.62 -18.61
CA ARG A 189 -7.48 15.46 -19.74
C ARG A 189 -6.48 16.60 -19.76
N SER A 190 -5.19 16.26 -19.77
CA SER A 190 -4.11 17.22 -20.03
C SER A 190 -3.81 17.22 -21.53
N PHE A 191 -3.68 18.41 -22.10
CA PHE A 191 -3.34 18.61 -23.51
C PHE A 191 -1.95 19.21 -23.61
N ASP A 192 -1.22 18.86 -24.66
CA ASP A 192 0.16 19.33 -24.88
C ASP A 192 0.24 20.85 -25.10
N ASN A 193 -0.86 21.48 -25.51
CA ASN A 193 -0.98 22.92 -25.68
C ASN A 193 -2.10 23.49 -24.81
N LEU A 194 -1.89 24.72 -24.35
CA LEU A 194 -2.89 25.47 -23.60
C LEU A 194 -4.03 25.89 -24.55
N PHE A 195 -5.20 25.24 -24.46
CA PHE A 195 -6.39 25.66 -25.17
C PHE A 195 -7.20 26.63 -24.29
N ILE A 196 -6.94 27.94 -24.41
CA ILE A 196 -7.84 28.96 -23.85
C ILE A 196 -8.98 29.13 -24.86
N THR A 197 -10.12 28.48 -24.62
CA THR A 197 -11.35 28.82 -25.33
C THR A 197 -12.02 29.98 -24.61
N CYS A 198 -12.00 31.17 -25.22
CA CYS A 198 -12.98 32.20 -24.88
C CYS A 198 -14.38 31.61 -25.16
N LEU A 199 -15.20 31.48 -24.12
CA LEU A 199 -16.60 31.05 -24.20
C LEU A 199 -17.46 32.12 -24.90
N SER A 200 -17.35 32.24 -26.22
CA SER A 200 -18.23 33.12 -27.01
C SER A 200 -19.22 32.38 -27.92
N SER A 201 -19.28 31.04 -27.91
CA SER A 201 -20.24 30.32 -28.78
C SER A 201 -20.51 28.84 -28.42
N ALA A 202 -20.86 28.53 -27.17
CA ALA A 202 -21.43 27.20 -26.86
C ALA A 202 -22.64 27.31 -25.92
N ASN A 203 -23.81 26.89 -26.41
CA ASN A 203 -25.01 26.70 -25.58
C ASN A 203 -24.74 25.59 -24.57
N PRO A 204 -24.80 25.85 -23.26
CA PRO A 204 -24.64 24.80 -22.27
C PRO A 204 -25.91 23.95 -22.21
N LEU A 205 -25.77 22.64 -22.45
CA LEU A 205 -26.75 21.65 -22.02
C LEU A 205 -26.34 21.16 -20.63
N LEU A 206 -27.23 21.36 -19.66
CA LEU A 206 -27.16 20.80 -18.32
C LEU A 206 -27.90 19.46 -18.32
N VAL A 207 -27.24 18.41 -17.83
CA VAL A 207 -27.90 17.19 -17.36
C VAL A 207 -27.57 17.06 -15.88
N ILE A 208 -28.62 16.83 -15.07
CA ILE A 208 -28.54 16.64 -13.62
C ILE A 208 -27.87 15.30 -13.32
#